data_AF-A0A7J4JUH3-F1
#
_entry.id   AF-A0A7J4JUH3-F1
#
_cell.length_a   1.000
_cell.length_b   1.000
_cell.length_c   1.000
_cell.angle_alpha   90.00
_cell.angle_beta   90.00
_cell.angle_gamma   90.00
#
_symmetry.space_group_name_H-M   'P 1'
#
loop_
_entity.id
_entity.type
_entity.pdbx_description
1 polymer ?
#
loop_
_entity_poly.entity_id
_entity_poly.type
_entity_poly.pdbx_seq_one_letter_code
_entity_poly.pdbx_strand_id
1 'polypeptide(L)'
;MVSKNQTASRKREHIEVALKHDVQFKGKTTGLEEVELEYLALPELDFKEVETRTKFLGFEFSFPLIASSITGGHQDVKKINEDIAKACSEQGIGMALGS
;
A
#
# COMPACT_ATOMS: atom_id res chain seq x y z
N MET A 1 13.90 -26.23 -12.99
CA MET A 1 14.39 -24.84 -13.04
C MET A 1 13.42 -24.04 -13.91
N VAL A 2 12.66 -23.11 -13.34
CA VAL A 2 11.77 -22.23 -14.10
C VAL A 2 12.64 -21.20 -14.83
N SER A 3 12.50 -21.11 -16.15
CA SER A 3 13.23 -20.14 -16.99
C SER A 3 12.93 -18.70 -16.55
N LYS A 4 13.95 -17.82 -16.47
CA LYS A 4 13.80 -16.39 -16.11
C LYS A 4 12.68 -15.68 -16.89
N ASN A 5 12.42 -16.09 -18.14
CA ASN A 5 11.36 -15.52 -18.99
C ASN A 5 9.94 -15.85 -18.49
N GLN A 6 9.71 -17.03 -17.91
CA GLN A 6 8.40 -17.40 -17.40
C GLN A 6 8.02 -16.59 -16.14
N THR A 7 8.98 -16.36 -15.25
CA THR A 7 8.75 -15.55 -14.04
C THR A 7 8.48 -14.08 -14.37
N ALA A 8 9.22 -13.50 -15.31
CA ALA A 8 9.00 -12.14 -15.80
C ALA A 8 7.60 -11.97 -16.40
N SER A 9 7.19 -12.90 -17.28
CA SER A 9 5.87 -12.90 -17.92
C SER A 9 4.73 -12.92 -16.88
N ARG A 10 4.83 -13.80 -15.87
CA ARG A 10 3.82 -13.91 -14.81
C ARG A 10 3.68 -12.63 -13.99
N LYS A 11 4.78 -11.97 -13.65
CA LYS A 11 4.76 -10.72 -12.86
C LYS A 11 4.08 -9.58 -13.61
N ARG A 12 4.34 -9.49 -14.91
CA ARG A 12 3.65 -8.52 -15.78
C ARG A 12 2.16 -8.82 -15.86
N GLU A 13 1.80 -10.08 -16.07
CA GLU A 13 0.41 -10.54 -16.13
C GLU A 13 -0.35 -10.22 -14.83
N HIS A 14 0.25 -10.43 -13.65
CA HIS A 14 -0.38 -10.07 -12.37
C HIS A 14 -0.75 -8.58 -12.30
N ILE A 15 0.12 -7.69 -12.77
CA ILE A 15 -0.16 -6.25 -12.79
C ILE A 15 -1.25 -5.93 -13.80
N GLU A 16 -1.16 -6.50 -15.01
CA GLU A 16 -2.19 -6.26 -16.02
C GLU A 16 -3.57 -6.73 -15.56
N VAL A 17 -3.64 -7.90 -14.92
CA VAL A 17 -4.87 -8.43 -14.36
C VAL A 17 -5.41 -7.54 -13.24
N ALA A 18 -4.55 -7.11 -12.31
CA ALA A 18 -4.94 -6.21 -11.22
C ALA A 18 -5.44 -4.85 -11.72
N LEU A 19 -4.94 -4.35 -12.86
CA LEU A 19 -5.32 -3.06 -13.42
C LEU A 19 -6.54 -3.13 -14.35
N LYS A 20 -6.71 -4.22 -15.10
CA LYS A 20 -7.67 -4.29 -16.22
C LYS A 20 -8.89 -5.18 -15.92
N HIS A 21 -8.84 -5.99 -14.88
CA HIS A 21 -9.91 -6.92 -14.56
C HIS A 21 -10.48 -6.67 -13.16
N ASP A 22 -11.78 -6.94 -13.02
CA ASP A 22 -12.46 -6.91 -11.73
C ASP A 22 -12.11 -8.17 -10.92
N VAL A 23 -10.98 -8.09 -10.22
CA VAL A 23 -10.37 -9.16 -9.41
C VAL A 23 -10.45 -8.92 -7.91
N GLN A 24 -11.13 -7.86 -7.48
CA GLN A 24 -11.42 -7.65 -6.06
C GLN A 24 -12.39 -8.75 -5.56
N PHE A 25 -12.38 -9.01 -4.25
CA PHE A 25 -13.27 -10.01 -3.66
C PHE A 25 -14.74 -9.62 -3.88
N LYS A 26 -15.52 -10.51 -4.52
CA LYS A 26 -16.94 -10.23 -4.86
C LYS A 26 -17.94 -10.71 -3.82
N GLY A 27 -17.62 -11.79 -3.11
CA GLY A 27 -18.52 -12.42 -2.12
C GLY A 27 -18.01 -12.35 -0.68
N LYS A 28 -16.89 -11.67 -0.44
CA LYS A 28 -16.31 -11.46 0.88
C LYS A 28 -15.93 -9.99 1.03
N THR A 29 -16.30 -9.41 2.15
CA THR A 29 -16.00 -8.03 2.55
C THR A 29 -14.80 -7.99 3.49
N THR A 30 -14.41 -6.81 3.95
CA THR A 30 -13.26 -6.62 4.83
C THR A 30 -13.59 -6.84 6.30
N GLY A 31 -14.89 -6.85 6.67
CA GLY A 31 -15.35 -6.81 8.06
C GLY A 31 -15.23 -5.42 8.69
N LEU A 32 -14.68 -4.43 7.98
CA LEU A 32 -14.60 -3.05 8.48
C LEU A 32 -15.97 -2.40 8.58
N GLU A 33 -16.97 -2.91 7.84
CA GLU A 33 -18.37 -2.50 7.95
C GLU A 33 -19.01 -2.87 9.30
N GLU A 34 -18.42 -3.80 10.05
CA GLU A 34 -18.87 -4.19 11.39
C GLU A 34 -18.22 -3.34 12.49
N VAL A 35 -17.28 -2.45 12.13
CA VAL A 35 -16.58 -1.57 13.06
C VAL A 35 -17.14 -0.17 12.95
N GLU A 36 -17.83 0.28 14.00
CA GLU A 36 -18.29 1.66 14.13
C GLU A 36 -17.38 2.42 15.10
N LEU A 37 -16.89 3.59 14.68
CA LEU A 37 -16.15 4.50 15.55
C LEU A 37 -17.16 5.45 16.22
N GLU A 38 -17.19 5.47 17.54
CA GLU A 38 -18.08 6.36 18.29
C GLU A 38 -17.84 7.82 17.92
N TYR A 39 -18.89 8.50 17.46
CA TYR A 39 -18.80 9.89 17.06
C TYR A 39 -18.81 10.82 18.28
N LEU A 40 -17.84 11.73 18.35
CA LEU A 40 -17.77 12.80 19.34
C LEU A 40 -18.05 14.15 18.67
N ALA A 41 -19.23 14.72 18.92
CA ALA A 41 -19.68 15.95 18.28
C ALA A 41 -18.91 17.20 18.73
N LEU A 42 -18.36 17.17 19.94
CA LEU A 42 -17.67 18.29 20.56
C LEU A 42 -16.34 17.80 21.17
N PRO A 43 -15.33 17.49 20.33
CA PRO A 43 -14.03 17.07 20.84
C PRO A 43 -13.35 18.23 21.55
N GLU A 44 -12.82 17.98 22.74
CA GLU A 44 -11.98 18.93 23.49
C GLU A 44 -10.53 18.91 22.93
N LEU A 45 -10.38 18.95 21.60
CA LEU A 45 -9.11 18.85 20.86
C LEU A 45 -9.13 19.79 19.65
N ASP A 46 -8.06 20.58 19.46
CA ASP A 46 -7.88 21.34 18.21
C ASP A 46 -7.44 20.39 17.09
N PHE A 47 -8.07 20.51 15.92
CA PHE A 47 -7.68 19.74 14.73
C PHE A 47 -6.20 19.90 14.37
N LYS A 48 -5.59 21.06 14.64
CA LYS A 48 -4.16 21.32 14.39
C LYS A 48 -3.24 20.57 15.33
N GLU A 49 -3.75 20.07 16.45
CA GLU A 49 -3.00 19.28 17.43
C GLU A 49 -3.05 17.77 17.13
N VAL A 50 -3.86 17.35 16.15
CA VAL A 50 -3.92 15.96 15.72
C VAL A 50 -2.59 15.55 15.11
N GLU A 51 -1.93 14.60 15.74
CA GLU A 51 -0.64 14.08 15.31
C GLU A 51 -0.79 12.67 14.73
N THR A 52 -0.26 12.47 13.52
CA THR A 52 -0.28 11.17 12.83
C THR A 52 1.10 10.52 12.79
N ARG A 53 2.15 11.19 13.27
CA ARG A 53 3.49 10.61 13.35
C ARG A 53 3.48 9.34 14.19
N THR A 54 4.19 8.33 13.72
CA THR A 54 4.34 7.05 14.44
C THR A 54 5.76 6.50 14.30
N LYS A 55 6.10 5.54 15.16
CA LYS A 55 7.36 4.80 15.11
C LYS A 55 7.10 3.34 14.78
N PHE A 56 7.80 2.83 13.77
CA PHE A 56 7.73 1.42 13.41
C PHE A 56 9.11 0.91 13.00
N LEU A 57 9.54 -0.22 13.59
CA LEU A 57 10.85 -0.83 13.35
C LEU A 57 12.05 0.11 13.51
N GLY A 58 11.95 1.09 14.42
CA GLY A 58 13.02 2.08 14.69
C GLY A 58 13.03 3.28 13.75
N PHE A 59 12.10 3.38 12.81
CA PHE A 59 11.93 4.53 11.91
C PHE A 59 10.73 5.38 12.32
N GLU A 60 10.82 6.68 12.10
CA GLU A 60 9.73 7.63 12.25
C GLU A 60 9.01 7.83 10.91
N PHE A 61 7.67 7.78 10.94
CA PHE A 61 6.80 8.01 9.79
C PHE A 61 5.84 9.15 10.08
N SER A 62 5.40 9.85 9.04
CA SER A 62 4.43 10.96 9.13
C SER A 62 3.00 10.48 9.33
N PHE A 63 2.68 9.25 8.90
CA PHE A 63 1.37 8.62 9.07
C PHE A 63 1.53 7.14 9.43
N PRO A 64 0.55 6.53 10.12
CA PRO A 64 0.56 5.11 10.47
C PRO A 64 0.10 4.24 9.30
N LEU A 65 0.70 4.46 8.12
CA LEU A 65 0.37 3.78 6.87
C LEU A 65 1.63 3.28 6.17
N ILE A 66 1.49 2.15 5.48
CA ILE A 66 2.56 1.54 4.67
C ILE A 66 1.96 1.09 3.34
N ALA A 67 2.57 1.45 2.22
CA ALA A 67 2.29 0.86 0.93
C ALA A 67 2.82 -0.58 0.91
N SER A 68 1.93 -1.56 0.89
CA SER A 68 2.30 -2.98 0.91
C SER A 68 2.96 -3.44 -0.41
N SER A 69 3.51 -4.65 -0.40
CA SER A 69 4.23 -5.25 -1.52
C SER A 69 3.33 -5.46 -2.74
N ILE A 70 3.64 -4.78 -3.85
CA ILE A 70 2.90 -4.90 -5.12
C ILE A 70 3.70 -5.67 -6.16
N THR A 71 4.91 -5.21 -6.49
CA THR A 71 5.72 -5.79 -7.59
C THR A 71 7.22 -5.64 -7.37
N GLY A 72 8.04 -6.32 -8.18
CA GLY A 72 9.50 -6.30 -8.11
C GLY A 72 10.14 -7.31 -9.07
N GLY A 73 11.44 -7.21 -9.29
CA GLY A 73 12.24 -8.25 -9.99
C GLY A 73 12.07 -8.35 -11.52
N HIS A 74 11.59 -7.30 -12.20
CA HIS A 74 11.67 -7.15 -13.66
C HIS A 74 11.85 -5.67 -14.05
N GLN A 75 12.41 -5.38 -15.23
CA GLN A 75 12.65 -3.99 -15.68
C GLN A 75 11.33 -3.23 -15.93
N ASP A 76 10.35 -3.88 -16.56
CA ASP A 76 9.05 -3.28 -16.88
C ASP A 76 8.28 -2.75 -15.66
N VAL A 77 8.55 -3.30 -14.48
CA VAL A 77 7.85 -2.94 -13.23
C VAL A 77 8.65 -1.98 -12.35
N LYS A 78 9.89 -1.68 -12.73
CA LYS A 78 10.78 -0.79 -11.98
C LYS A 78 10.17 0.61 -11.85
N LYS A 79 9.60 1.12 -12.95
CA LYS A 79 9.00 2.45 -12.98
C LYS A 79 7.85 2.59 -11.97
N ILE A 80 7.04 1.55 -11.80
CA ILE A 80 5.95 1.51 -10.81
C ILE A 80 6.51 1.65 -9.39
N ASN A 81 7.54 0.88 -9.04
CA ASN A 81 8.15 0.97 -7.73
C ASN A 81 8.84 2.32 -7.49
N GLU A 82 9.48 2.90 -8.51
CA GLU A 82 10.08 4.24 -8.41
C GLU A 82 9.02 5.32 -8.13
N ASP A 83 7.90 5.26 -8.84
CA ASP A 83 6.82 6.24 -8.68
C ASP A 83 6.14 6.11 -7.30
N ILE A 84 5.89 4.88 -6.83
CA ILE A 84 5.35 4.63 -5.48
C ILE A 84 6.35 5.06 -4.40
N ALA A 85 7.64 4.72 -4.56
CA ALA A 85 8.67 5.08 -3.60
C ALA A 85 8.81 6.61 -3.49
N LYS A 86 8.73 7.32 -4.63
CA LYS A 86 8.74 8.78 -4.65
C LYS A 86 7.55 9.34 -3.88
N ALA A 87 6.34 8.87 -4.15
CA ALA A 87 5.15 9.30 -3.43
C ALA A 87 5.23 9.00 -1.92
N CYS A 88 5.68 7.80 -1.54
CA CYS A 88 5.85 7.42 -0.14
C CYS A 88 6.89 8.31 0.57
N SER A 89 7.99 8.63 -0.11
CA SER A 89 9.03 9.52 0.40
C SER A 89 8.50 10.95 0.61
N GLU A 90 7.76 11.49 -0.37
CA GLU A 90 7.15 12.83 -0.29
C GLU A 90 6.11 12.93 0.84
N GLN A 91 5.37 11.85 1.12
CA GLN A 91 4.36 11.79 2.19
C GLN A 91 4.92 11.29 3.53
N GLY A 92 6.17 10.83 3.59
CA GLY A 92 6.80 10.28 4.79
C GLY A 92 6.17 8.99 5.31
N ILE A 93 5.71 8.10 4.41
CA ILE A 93 5.13 6.79 4.77
C ILE A 93 6.02 5.62 4.33
N GLY A 94 5.82 4.45 4.94
CA GLY A 94 6.59 3.26 4.61
C GLY A 94 6.19 2.63 3.27
N MET A 95 7.10 1.87 2.67
CA MET A 95 6.84 1.06 1.47
C MET A 95 7.50 -0.32 1.60
N ALA A 96 6.79 -1.37 1.20
CA ALA A 96 7.31 -2.73 1.03
C ALA A 96 7.45 -3.09 -0.46
N LEU A 97 8.47 -3.88 -0.79
CA LEU A 97 8.73 -4.32 -2.17
C LEU A 97 8.14 -5.72 -2.42
N GLY A 98 7.68 -5.96 -3.65
CA GLY A 98 7.23 -7.29 -4.10
C GLY A 98 8.40 -8.22 -4.45
N SER A 99 8.12 -9.53 -4.43
CA SER A 99 9.06 -10.60 -4.81
C SER A 99 9.39 -10.61 -6.29
#